data_AF-A0ABD5KHN9-F1
#
_entry.id   AF-A0ABD5KHN9-F1
#
_cell.length_a   1.000
_cell.length_b   1.000
_cell.length_c   1.000
_cell.angle_alpha   90.00
_cell.angle_beta   90.00
_cell.angle_gamma   90.00
#
_symmetry.space_group_name_H-M   'P 1'
#
loop_
_entity.id
_entity.type
_entity.pdbx_description
1 polymer ?
#
loop_
_entity_poly.entity_id
_entity_poly.type
_entity_poly.pdbx_seq_one_letter_code
_entity_poly.pdbx_strand_id
1 'polypeptide(L)' 'MPITLSLREAIVHKVHDKSDDQLREMIEGSVDGPEAALPGLGAIFEMIWKNTEPAKQEELIQIAQEHLHTIPVQPLR' A
#
# COMPACT_ATOMS: atom_id res chain seq x y z
N MET A 1 -4.50 -27.29 2.87
CA MET A 1 -4.89 -26.53 1.67
C MET A 1 -4.00 -25.30 1.62
N PRO A 2 -3.31 -24.98 0.51
CA PRO A 2 -2.52 -23.76 0.47
C PRO A 2 -3.49 -22.57 0.55
N ILE A 3 -3.30 -21.73 1.56
CA ILE A 3 -4.03 -20.47 1.71
C ILE A 3 -3.61 -19.60 0.52
N THR A 4 -4.48 -19.46 -0.48
CA THR A 4 -4.29 -18.49 -1.56
C THR A 4 -4.67 -17.12 -1.00
N LEU A 5 -3.75 -16.51 -0.28
CA LEU A 5 -3.93 -15.14 0.19
C LEU A 5 -4.00 -14.24 -1.04
N SER A 6 -5.11 -13.54 -1.23
CA SER A 6 -5.20 -12.56 -2.32
C SER A 6 -4.11 -11.52 -2.10
N LEU A 7 -3.47 -11.01 -3.17
CA LEU A 7 -2.46 -9.95 -3.05
C LEU A 7 -2.93 -8.79 -2.17
N ARG A 8 -4.23 -8.47 -2.25
CA ARG A 8 -4.90 -7.49 -1.39
C ARG A 8 -4.85 -7.84 0.10
N GLU A 9 -5.16 -9.09 0.46
CA GLU A 9 -5.16 -9.54 1.87
C GLU A 9 -3.73 -9.60 2.41
N ALA A 10 -2.76 -10.01 1.58
CA ALA A 10 -1.34 -9.99 1.91
C ALA A 10 -0.83 -8.57 2.18
N ILE A 11 -1.26 -7.62 1.37
CA ILE A 11 -0.92 -6.21 1.55
C ILE A 11 -1.57 -5.68 2.82
N VAL A 12 -2.89 -5.84 3.01
CA VAL A 12 -3.60 -5.36 4.22
C VAL A 12 -2.94 -5.88 5.51
N HIS A 13 -2.61 -7.17 5.59
CA HIS A 13 -1.89 -7.75 6.73
C HIS A 13 -0.49 -7.13 6.93
N LYS A 14 0.23 -6.82 5.84
CA LYS A 14 1.57 -6.21 5.92
C LYS A 14 1.56 -4.75 6.34
N VAL A 15 0.50 -3.99 6.00
CA VAL A 15 0.41 -2.54 6.30
C VAL A 15 -0.42 -2.20 7.53
N HIS A 16 -1.27 -3.10 8.02
CA HIS A 16 -2.08 -2.84 9.21
C HIS A 16 -1.24 -2.60 10.49
N ASP A 17 -0.06 -3.21 10.60
CA ASP A 17 0.87 -3.00 11.74
C ASP A 17 1.92 -1.91 11.48
N LYS A 18 1.79 -1.13 10.39
CA LYS A 18 2.79 -0.14 10.00
C LYS A 18 2.38 1.28 10.40
N SER A 19 3.34 2.03 10.91
CA SER A 19 3.23 3.49 11.09
C SER A 19 3.29 4.22 9.75
N ASP A 20 2.87 5.48 9.72
CA ASP A 20 2.83 6.38 8.56
C ASP A 20 4.18 6.38 7.80
N ASP A 21 5.30 6.53 8.52
CA ASP A 21 6.66 6.44 7.97
C ASP A 21 6.96 5.08 7.34
N GLN A 22 6.53 3.99 7.96
CA GLN A 22 6.76 2.64 7.42
C GLN A 22 5.89 2.35 6.20
N LEU A 23 4.68 2.93 6.15
CA LEU A 23 3.80 2.89 4.98
C LEU A 23 4.43 3.69 3.84
N ARG A 24 4.98 4.87 4.13
CA ARG A 24 5.75 5.69 3.18
C ARG A 24 6.93 4.92 2.60
N GLU A 25 7.81 4.39 3.45
CA GLU A 25 8.99 3.64 3.02
C GLU A 25 8.60 2.42 2.17
N MET A 26 7.48 1.77 2.48
CA MET A 26 6.95 0.67 1.67
C MET A 26 6.48 1.14 0.30
N ILE A 27 5.77 2.27 0.22
CA ILE A 27 5.33 2.85 -1.04
C ILE A 27 6.54 3.26 -1.87
N GLU A 28 7.47 4.02 -1.29
CA GLU A 28 8.71 4.47 -1.95
C GLU A 28 9.60 3.30 -2.38
N GLY A 29 9.62 2.19 -1.63
CA GLY A 29 10.32 0.96 -2.02
C GLY A 29 9.58 0.07 -3.03
N SER A 30 8.28 0.32 -3.25
CA SER A 30 7.46 -0.36 -4.27
C SER A 30 7.36 0.45 -5.56
N VAL A 31 7.55 1.76 -5.46
CA VAL A 31 7.82 2.66 -6.59
C VAL A 31 9.11 2.19 -7.27
N ASP A 32 9.11 2.08 -8.60
CA ASP A 32 10.14 1.42 -9.42
C ASP A 32 10.18 -0.12 -9.30
N GLY A 33 9.14 -0.74 -8.71
CA GLY A 33 8.93 -2.18 -8.73
C GLY A 33 8.64 -2.72 -10.15
N PRO A 34 8.86 -4.02 -10.41
CA PRO A 34 8.60 -4.60 -11.73
C PRO A 34 7.13 -4.41 -12.11
N GLU A 35 6.86 -3.86 -13.31
CA GLU A 35 5.51 -3.58 -13.84
C GLU A 35 4.56 -4.79 -13.78
N ALA A 36 5.11 -6.01 -13.80
CA ALA A 36 4.37 -7.27 -13.64
C ALA A 36 3.69 -7.42 -12.26
N ALA A 37 4.13 -6.69 -11.23
CA ALA A 37 3.56 -6.72 -9.88
C ALA A 37 2.42 -5.70 -9.68
N LEU A 38 2.26 -4.75 -10.60
CA LEU A 38 1.36 -3.60 -10.45
C LEU A 38 0.49 -3.44 -11.71
N PRO A 39 -0.67 -4.12 -11.78
CA PRO A 39 -1.56 -3.99 -12.93
C PRO A 39 -2.11 -2.56 -13.01
N GLY A 40 -1.72 -1.77 -14.03
CA GLY A 40 -2.30 -0.47 -14.45
C GLY A 40 -2.45 0.62 -13.39
N LEU A 41 -3.27 0.38 -12.36
CA LEU A 41 -3.49 1.20 -11.18
C LEU A 41 -2.19 1.55 -10.45
N GLY A 42 -1.28 0.58 -10.29
CA GLY A 42 -0.02 0.83 -9.58
C GLY A 42 0.94 1.72 -10.37
N ALA A 43 0.99 1.58 -11.70
CA ALA A 43 1.78 2.46 -12.57
C ALA A 43 1.23 3.90 -12.55
N ILE A 44 -0.10 4.06 -12.58
CA ILE A 44 -0.73 5.39 -12.48
C ILE A 44 -0.46 6.01 -11.11
N PHE A 45 -0.61 5.23 -10.03
CA PHE A 45 -0.33 5.70 -8.67
C PHE A 45 1.14 6.11 -8.52
N GLU A 46 2.07 5.35 -9.10
CA GLU A 46 3.50 5.71 -9.11
C GLU A 46 3.77 7.03 -9.84
N MET A 47 3.21 7.22 -11.04
CA MET A 47 3.39 8.47 -11.80
C MET A 47 2.82 9.67 -11.05
N ILE A 48 1.69 9.50 -10.35
CA ILE A 48 1.09 10.53 -9.51
C ILE A 48 1.98 10.77 -8.29
N TRP A 49 2.41 9.71 -7.60
CA TRP A 49 3.25 9.78 -6.40
C TRP A 49 4.55 10.52 -6.65
N LYS A 50 5.27 10.19 -7.75
CA LYS A 50 6.50 10.87 -8.18
C LYS A 50 6.30 12.36 -8.50
N ASN A 51 5.09 12.75 -8.91
CA ASN A 51 4.75 14.13 -9.27
C ASN A 51 4.01 14.87 -8.14
N THR A 52 3.81 14.22 -6.99
CA THR A 52 3.10 14.79 -5.85
C THR A 52 4.08 15.40 -4.87
N GLU A 53 3.76 16.58 -4.36
CA GLU A 53 4.58 17.27 -3.36
C GLU A 53 4.60 16.51 -2.02
N PRO A 54 5.66 16.60 -1.21
CA PRO A 54 5.80 15.84 0.04
C PRO A 54 4.61 16.01 1.00
N ALA A 55 4.07 17.23 1.10
CA ALA A 55 2.91 17.51 1.95
C ALA A 55 1.64 16.75 1.51
N LYS A 56 1.43 16.58 0.20
CA LYS A 56 0.32 15.80 -0.34
C LYS A 56 0.56 14.30 -0.25
N GLN A 57 1.83 13.86 -0.34
CA GLN A 57 2.19 12.47 -0.08
C GLN A 57 1.85 12.08 1.37
N GLU A 58 2.17 12.96 2.35
CA GLU A 58 1.77 12.77 3.75
C GLU A 58 0.25 12.68 3.91
N GLU A 59 -0.51 13.57 3.25
CA GLU A 59 -1.98 13.52 3.28
C GLU A 59 -2.52 12.20 2.68
N LEU A 60 -1.95 11.73 1.56
CA LEU A 60 -2.30 10.44 0.95
C LEU A 60 -1.98 9.25 1.87
N ILE A 61 -0.86 9.30 2.59
CA ILE A 61 -0.47 8.28 3.58
C ILE A 61 -1.49 8.24 4.72
N GLN A 62 -1.84 9.40 5.28
CA GLN A 62 -2.82 9.49 6.36
C GLN A 62 -4.17 8.92 5.93
N ILE A 63 -4.68 9.32 4.76
CA ILE A 63 -5.95 8.80 4.21
C ILE A 63 -5.86 7.28 4.02
N ALA A 64 -4.76 6.78 3.46
CA ALA A 64 -4.56 5.36 3.23
C ALA A 64 -4.53 4.57 4.55
N GLN A 65 -3.86 5.10 5.57
CA GLN A 65 -3.73 4.47 6.88
C GLN A 65 -5.01 4.50 7.69
N GLU A 66 -5.72 5.64 7.69
CA GLU A 66 -7.07 5.73 8.26
C GLU A 66 -7.99 4.69 7.61
N HIS A 67 -7.95 4.57 6.28
CA HIS A 67 -8.73 3.57 5.58
C HIS A 67 -8.28 2.13 5.91
N LEU A 68 -6.98 1.85 5.98
CA LEU A 68 -6.44 0.54 6.34
C LEU A 68 -6.84 0.11 7.76
N HIS A 69 -6.88 1.04 8.73
CA HIS A 69 -7.39 0.77 10.08
C HIS A 69 -8.89 0.47 10.10
N THR A 70 -9.66 0.97 9.12
CA THR A 70 -11.09 0.61 8.99
C THR A 70 -11.31 -0.75 8.35
N ILE A 71 -10.31 -1.31 7.66
CA ILE A 71 -10.41 -2.63 7.06
C ILE A 71 -10.14 -3.69 8.13
N PRO A 72 -11.13 -4.53 8.49
CA PRO A 72 -10.91 -5.58 9.46
C PRO A 72 -9.90 -6.59 8.91
N VAL A 73 -8.79 -6.75 9.60
CA VAL A 73 -7.80 -7.80 9.29
C VAL A 73 -8.47 -9.15 9.53
N GLN A 74 -8.83 -9.84 8.45
CA GLN A 74 -9.41 -11.17 8.57
C GLN A 74 -8.34 -12.11 9.14
N PRO A 75 -8.64 -12.86 10.23
CA PRO A 75 -7.68 -13.81 10.76
C PRO A 75 -7.35 -14.86 9.72
N LEU A 76 -6.05 -15.10 9.49
CA LEU A 76 -5.55 -16.20 8.67
C LEU A 76 -6.12 -17.50 9.26
N ARG A 77 -7.01 -18.17 8.51
CA ARG A 77 -7.71 -19.39 8.96
C ARG A 77 -7.24 -20.61 8.19
#